data_AF-A0A0G0ZBP2-F1
#
_entry.id   AF-A0A0G0ZBP2-F1
#
_cell.length_a   1.000
_cell.length_b   1.000
_cell.length_c   1.000
_cell.angle_alpha   90.00
_cell.angle_beta   90.00
_cell.angle_gamma   90.00
#
_symmetry.space_group_name_H-M   'P 1'
#
loop_
_entity.id
_entity.type
_entity.pdbx_description
1 polymer ?
#
loop_
_entity_poly.entity_id
_entity_poly.type
_entity_poly.pdbx_seq_one_letter_code
_entity_poly.pdbx_strand_id
1 'polypeptide(L)'
;MRYIDIPFFLFIVWLLIILPFSQSYYFSLLETGRYFAYFLIFVLVRRLPEEEKGSLQRKWPFYLILNSLILIVLWGVFMLIPSLPQPSGMNLFYPSFGHNRLAALLILALPVLIYKIPVPFLGEYASFLLPFLTIMLFLTAGRGAIISLLLGLALTVIWQRRKDQIDRFAKVFILLGIAFLFSSHFYSQYLVSFRKPEGFYKPLNFEQRFEFYRQGLASFSASPLLGNGMDTFRYLSQKLQSFPLSWSWYNHNHFLDIASGTGLTGLILFLIWLLFSFRELIKSRPVKAGIVCLLAASLIHSQMDYDWQYLSLLFYFILILALNLAKQKPVLSLSSKPFMSLLAFFILAALFLPSSEKLLKEADKLSETGKIEEAYAKLNQALFWDKGNRSIYLKLADWYIKKSDFERAHFYLQEAIRKNPQDSHKEIREDYSLYLKQAGMSFSQGERQKAYGYLKAALDKYPLYHRHLERDIPSDVDFYEYLEKAEANTAIITFSPAEITSLKL
;
A
#
# COMPACT_ATOMS: atom_id res chain seq x y z
N MET A 1 3.81 -7.30 -31.90
CA MET A 1 3.46 -5.91 -32.31
C MET A 1 4.74 -5.13 -32.14
N ARG A 2 5.20 -4.31 -33.10
CA ARG A 2 6.62 -3.90 -33.16
C ARG A 2 7.12 -2.98 -32.02
N TYR A 3 6.25 -2.53 -31.09
CA TYR A 3 6.61 -1.53 -30.07
C TYR A 3 5.89 -1.73 -28.71
N ILE A 4 6.18 -2.83 -28.00
CA ILE A 4 5.63 -3.05 -26.64
C ILE A 4 6.11 -2.00 -25.64
N ASP A 5 7.26 -1.36 -25.91
CA ASP A 5 7.85 -0.38 -25.00
C ASP A 5 7.08 0.94 -24.98
N ILE A 6 6.32 1.28 -26.04
CA ILE A 6 5.62 2.58 -26.15
C ILE A 6 4.59 2.75 -25.03
N PRO A 7 3.64 1.83 -24.81
CA PRO A 7 2.65 2.01 -23.75
C PRO A 7 3.27 2.09 -22.35
N PHE A 8 4.36 1.35 -22.09
CA PHE A 8 5.06 1.46 -20.80
C PHE A 8 5.78 2.81 -20.66
N PHE A 9 6.45 3.27 -21.72
CA PHE A 9 7.07 4.60 -21.73
C PHE A 9 6.03 5.71 -21.52
N LEU A 10 4.90 5.65 -22.24
CA LEU A 10 3.80 6.60 -22.08
C LEU A 10 3.22 6.55 -20.67
N PHE A 11 3.13 5.37 -20.05
CA PHE A 11 2.75 5.24 -18.65
C PHE A 11 3.73 6.01 -17.74
N ILE A 12 5.05 5.88 -17.93
CA ILE A 12 6.03 6.68 -17.16
C ILE A 12 5.86 8.18 -17.39
N VAL A 13 5.70 8.62 -18.64
CA VAL A 13 5.48 10.03 -18.97
C VAL A 13 4.22 10.53 -18.28
N TRP A 14 3.16 9.73 -18.26
CA TRP A 14 1.92 10.05 -17.55
C TRP A 14 2.16 10.20 -16.05
N LEU A 15 2.94 9.32 -15.42
CA LEU A 15 3.30 9.45 -14.01
C LEU A 15 3.95 10.81 -13.70
N LEU A 16 4.81 11.32 -14.59
CA LEU A 16 5.43 12.63 -14.43
C LEU A 16 4.44 13.79 -14.61
N ILE A 17 3.52 13.67 -15.58
CA ILE A 17 2.49 14.69 -15.84
C ILE A 17 1.55 14.88 -14.65
N ILE A 18 1.22 13.79 -13.94
CA ILE A 18 0.26 13.85 -12.82
C ILE A 18 0.90 14.27 -11.48
N LEU A 19 2.23 14.37 -11.38
CA LEU A 19 2.92 14.73 -10.14
C LEU A 19 2.37 15.99 -9.45
N PRO A 20 2.07 17.10 -10.16
CA PRO A 20 1.54 18.32 -9.52
C PRO A 20 0.18 18.12 -8.83
N PHE A 21 -0.56 17.08 -9.20
CA PHE A 21 -1.87 16.74 -8.63
C PHE A 21 -1.77 15.73 -7.47
N SER A 22 -0.55 15.30 -7.12
CA SER A 22 -0.35 14.33 -6.05
C SER A 22 -0.59 14.92 -4.66
N GLN A 23 -1.17 14.12 -3.77
CA GLN A 23 -1.24 14.43 -2.34
C GLN A 23 0.12 14.31 -1.62
N SER A 24 1.08 13.63 -2.24
CA SER A 24 2.44 13.48 -1.70
C SER A 24 3.45 13.40 -2.84
N TYR A 25 4.19 14.49 -3.04
CA TYR A 25 5.29 14.52 -4.00
C TYR A 25 6.36 13.50 -3.63
N TYR A 26 6.64 13.31 -2.34
CA TYR A 26 7.62 12.34 -1.89
C TYR A 26 7.28 10.90 -2.34
N PHE A 27 6.10 10.40 -1.96
CA PHE A 27 5.70 9.03 -2.31
C PHE A 27 5.51 8.86 -3.83
N SER A 28 4.88 9.82 -4.50
CA SER A 28 4.68 9.72 -5.95
C SER A 28 5.97 9.77 -6.75
N LEU A 29 6.97 10.57 -6.34
CA LEU A 29 8.27 10.60 -7.00
C LEU A 29 9.05 9.29 -6.80
N LEU A 30 9.05 8.74 -5.58
CA LEU A 30 9.67 7.44 -5.32
C LEU A 30 9.04 6.35 -6.17
N GLU A 31 7.73 6.32 -6.23
CA GLU A 31 6.98 5.33 -6.98
C GLU A 31 7.14 5.50 -8.50
N THR A 32 7.17 6.74 -8.98
CA THR A 32 7.52 7.06 -10.38
C THR A 32 8.94 6.60 -10.72
N GLY A 33 9.91 6.86 -9.82
CA GLY A 33 11.28 6.39 -9.95
C GLY A 33 11.37 4.86 -9.98
N ARG A 34 10.56 4.17 -9.17
CA ARG A 34 10.45 2.70 -9.14
C ARG A 34 9.96 2.15 -10.47
N TYR A 35 8.84 2.65 -11.00
CA TYR A 35 8.34 2.24 -12.32
C TYR A 35 9.29 2.62 -13.44
N PHE A 36 9.96 3.77 -13.35
CA PHE A 36 10.98 4.16 -14.30
C PHE A 36 12.14 3.16 -14.30
N ALA A 37 12.66 2.78 -13.13
CA ALA A 37 13.69 1.75 -13.02
C ALA A 37 13.25 0.41 -13.63
N TYR A 38 11.98 0.02 -13.43
CA TYR A 38 11.44 -1.18 -14.06
C TYR A 38 11.28 -1.08 -15.58
N PHE A 39 10.83 0.06 -16.09
CA PHE A 39 10.81 0.34 -17.52
C PHE A 39 12.23 0.21 -18.09
N LEU A 40 13.22 0.75 -17.37
CA LEU A 40 14.60 0.66 -17.77
C LEU A 40 15.09 -0.80 -17.79
N ILE A 41 14.86 -1.58 -16.74
CA ILE A 41 15.18 -3.01 -16.69
C ILE A 41 14.50 -3.77 -17.85
N PHE A 42 13.21 -3.52 -18.08
CA PHE A 42 12.43 -4.14 -19.14
C PHE A 42 13.06 -3.91 -20.52
N VAL A 43 13.46 -2.67 -20.81
CA VAL A 43 14.10 -2.29 -22.07
C VAL A 43 15.52 -2.87 -22.20
N LEU A 44 16.34 -2.82 -21.14
CA LEU A 44 17.71 -3.34 -21.19
C LEU A 44 17.75 -4.84 -21.40
N VAL A 45 16.97 -5.59 -20.62
CA VAL A 45 16.94 -7.06 -20.66
C VAL A 45 16.55 -7.56 -22.05
N ARG A 46 15.64 -6.86 -22.73
CA ARG A 46 15.23 -7.19 -24.10
C ARG A 46 16.28 -6.86 -25.16
N ARG A 47 17.25 -5.99 -24.84
CA ARG A 47 18.34 -5.57 -25.74
C ARG A 47 19.62 -6.38 -25.58
N LEU A 48 19.76 -7.14 -24.50
CA LEU A 48 20.94 -7.94 -24.23
C LEU A 48 21.37 -8.74 -25.47
N PRO A 49 22.68 -8.91 -25.70
CA PRO A 49 23.19 -9.91 -26.64
C PRO A 49 22.54 -11.27 -26.36
N GLU A 50 22.28 -12.07 -27.42
CA GLU A 50 21.58 -13.35 -27.27
C GLU A 50 22.32 -14.30 -26.32
N GLU A 51 23.65 -14.24 -26.28
CA GLU A 51 24.48 -15.01 -25.33
C GLU A 51 24.21 -14.62 -23.87
N GLU A 52 24.24 -13.32 -23.56
CA GLU A 52 23.96 -12.79 -22.22
C GLU A 52 22.52 -13.05 -21.79
N LYS A 53 21.56 -12.82 -22.71
CA LYS A 53 20.13 -13.10 -22.49
C LYS A 53 19.91 -14.58 -22.21
N GLY A 54 20.51 -15.47 -23.00
CA GLY A 54 20.46 -16.92 -22.81
C GLY A 54 21.10 -17.36 -21.49
N SER A 55 22.20 -16.72 -21.09
CA SER A 55 22.83 -16.94 -19.77
C SER A 55 21.88 -16.59 -18.62
N LEU A 56 21.23 -15.43 -18.68
CA LEU A 56 20.25 -15.02 -17.67
C LEU A 56 19.00 -15.90 -17.67
N GLN A 57 18.48 -16.27 -18.84
CA GLN A 57 17.37 -17.22 -19.00
C GLN A 57 17.66 -18.57 -18.32
N ARG A 58 18.91 -19.03 -18.34
CA ARG A 58 19.32 -20.25 -17.63
C ARG A 58 19.46 -20.05 -16.12
N LYS A 59 19.93 -18.89 -15.66
CA LYS A 59 20.29 -18.67 -14.24
C LYS A 59 19.15 -18.15 -13.34
N TRP A 60 18.19 -17.39 -13.86
CA TRP A 60 17.11 -16.83 -13.04
C TRP A 60 16.31 -17.87 -12.22
N PRO A 61 16.04 -19.11 -12.70
CA PRO A 61 15.33 -20.10 -11.90
C PRO A 61 16.07 -20.45 -10.62
N PHE A 62 17.40 -20.57 -10.69
CA PHE A 62 18.23 -20.85 -9.53
C PHE A 62 18.15 -19.72 -8.50
N TYR A 63 18.26 -18.45 -8.92
CA TYR A 63 18.15 -17.32 -8.00
C TYR A 63 16.77 -17.21 -7.34
N LEU A 64 15.70 -17.53 -8.09
CA LEU A 64 14.35 -17.57 -7.53
C LEU A 64 14.22 -18.65 -6.45
N ILE A 65 14.66 -19.88 -6.75
CA ILE A 65 14.63 -21.01 -5.80
C ILE A 65 15.51 -20.72 -4.58
N LEU A 66 16.72 -20.21 -4.80
CA LEU A 66 17.63 -19.83 -3.72
C LEU A 66 17.00 -18.79 -2.79
N ASN A 67 16.34 -17.77 -3.35
CA ASN A 67 15.64 -16.75 -2.57
C ASN A 67 14.48 -17.35 -1.75
N SER A 68 13.68 -18.25 -2.35
CA SER A 68 12.65 -18.98 -1.62
C SER A 68 13.22 -19.79 -0.45
N LEU A 69 14.33 -20.51 -0.66
CA LEU A 69 14.99 -21.29 0.40
C LEU A 69 15.55 -20.39 1.51
N ILE A 70 16.17 -19.26 1.17
CA ILE A 70 16.65 -18.27 2.15
C ILE A 70 15.48 -17.76 3.01
N LEU A 71 14.35 -17.39 2.40
CA LEU A 71 13.19 -16.93 3.17
C LEU A 71 12.60 -18.04 4.05
N ILE A 72 12.59 -19.30 3.59
CA ILE A 72 12.15 -20.44 4.42
C ILE A 72 13.08 -20.63 5.62
N VAL A 73 14.40 -20.51 5.43
CA VAL A 73 15.37 -20.61 6.53
C VAL A 73 15.18 -19.47 7.52
N LEU A 74 15.08 -18.22 7.04
CA LEU A 74 14.81 -17.06 7.89
C LEU A 74 13.51 -17.23 8.66
N TRP A 75 12.46 -17.71 8.00
CA TRP A 75 11.20 -18.06 8.64
C TRP A 75 11.40 -19.09 9.76
N GLY A 76 12.11 -20.18 9.50
CA GLY A 76 12.40 -21.21 10.51
C GLY A 76 13.15 -20.64 11.71
N VAL A 77 14.15 -19.78 11.48
CA VAL A 77 14.91 -19.10 12.55
C VAL A 77 13.99 -18.25 13.43
N PHE A 78 13.14 -17.42 12.82
CA PHE A 78 12.23 -16.55 13.56
C PHE A 78 11.12 -17.32 14.30
N MET A 79 10.69 -18.47 13.78
CA MET A 79 9.74 -19.36 14.47
C MET A 79 10.37 -20.07 15.66
N LEU A 80 11.63 -20.49 15.55
CA LEU A 80 12.35 -21.19 16.62
C LEU A 80 12.88 -20.23 17.70
N ILE A 81 13.13 -18.96 17.35
CA ILE A 81 13.65 -17.94 18.26
C ILE A 81 12.75 -16.69 18.19
N PRO A 82 11.56 -16.72 18.84
CA PRO A 82 10.60 -15.60 18.78
C PRO A 82 11.11 -14.31 19.42
N SER A 83 12.15 -14.39 20.26
CA SER A 83 12.78 -13.24 20.92
C SER A 83 13.64 -12.37 20.00
N LEU A 84 13.95 -12.83 18.78
CA LEU A 84 14.71 -12.03 17.83
C LEU A 84 13.90 -10.80 17.40
N PRO A 85 14.54 -9.62 17.29
CA PRO A 85 13.88 -8.42 16.80
C PRO A 85 13.42 -8.66 15.36
N GLN A 86 12.10 -8.74 15.18
CA GLN A 86 11.49 -8.84 13.86
C GLN A 86 11.69 -7.51 13.15
N PRO A 87 12.27 -7.50 11.94
CA PRO A 87 12.37 -6.27 11.16
C PRO A 87 10.99 -5.65 10.92
N SER A 88 10.88 -4.34 11.17
CA SER A 88 9.67 -3.56 10.94
C SER A 88 9.08 -3.81 9.54
N GLY A 89 7.78 -4.13 9.47
CA GLY A 89 7.08 -4.39 8.21
C GLY A 89 7.43 -5.71 7.52
N MET A 90 8.32 -6.54 8.07
CA MET A 90 8.55 -7.90 7.61
C MET A 90 7.55 -8.85 8.24
N ASN A 91 6.35 -8.89 7.66
CA ASN A 91 5.57 -10.11 7.79
C ASN A 91 6.16 -11.16 6.84
N LEU A 92 6.98 -12.07 7.39
CA LEU A 92 7.46 -13.26 6.67
C LEU A 92 6.43 -14.40 6.73
N PHE A 93 5.46 -14.35 7.64
CA PHE A 93 4.58 -15.48 7.95
C PHE A 93 3.24 -15.14 8.59
N TYR A 94 3.19 -14.27 9.62
CA TYR A 94 2.03 -14.08 10.48
C TYR A 94 0.76 -13.68 9.72
N PRO A 95 -0.20 -14.58 9.52
CA PRO A 95 -1.38 -14.31 8.70
C PRO A 95 -2.40 -13.39 9.39
N SER A 96 -2.15 -12.97 10.64
CA SER A 96 -3.03 -12.06 11.38
C SER A 96 -2.96 -10.61 10.87
N PHE A 97 -1.77 -10.10 10.54
CA PHE A 97 -1.57 -8.72 10.06
C PHE A 97 -0.37 -8.58 9.09
N GLY A 98 -0.61 -8.15 7.85
CA GLY A 98 0.41 -7.85 6.83
C GLY A 98 0.51 -8.87 5.69
N HIS A 99 1.34 -8.58 4.69
CA HIS A 99 1.51 -9.38 3.48
C HIS A 99 2.45 -10.58 3.67
N ASN A 100 2.07 -11.75 3.14
CA ASN A 100 2.85 -12.98 3.22
C ASN A 100 3.84 -13.10 2.06
N ARG A 101 5.06 -12.60 2.29
CA ARG A 101 6.12 -12.55 1.26
C ARG A 101 6.57 -13.94 0.78
N LEU A 102 6.60 -14.92 1.70
CA LEU A 102 7.02 -16.27 1.35
C LEU A 102 6.01 -16.92 0.40
N ALA A 103 4.71 -16.79 0.69
CA ALA A 103 3.66 -17.31 -0.19
C ALA A 103 3.76 -16.73 -1.61
N ALA A 104 3.96 -15.40 -1.72
CA ALA A 104 4.10 -14.71 -3.00
C ALA A 104 5.34 -15.16 -3.80
N LEU A 105 6.46 -15.47 -3.15
CA LEU A 105 7.61 -16.07 -3.84
C LEU A 105 7.37 -17.53 -4.24
N LEU A 106 6.72 -18.32 -3.39
CA LEU A 106 6.48 -19.74 -3.65
C LEU A 106 5.56 -19.96 -4.86
N ILE A 107 4.58 -19.07 -5.10
CA ILE A 107 3.74 -19.15 -6.32
C ILE A 107 4.52 -18.81 -7.60
N LEU A 108 5.65 -18.13 -7.51
CA LEU A 108 6.58 -17.94 -8.63
C LEU A 108 7.51 -19.16 -8.80
N ALA A 109 7.97 -19.74 -7.69
CA ALA A 109 8.93 -20.84 -7.66
C ALA A 109 8.34 -22.20 -8.04
N LEU A 110 7.14 -22.53 -7.57
CA LEU A 110 6.51 -23.84 -7.81
C LEU A 110 6.29 -24.14 -9.29
N PRO A 111 5.83 -23.21 -10.15
CA PRO A 111 5.72 -23.46 -11.59
C PRO A 111 7.05 -23.81 -12.27
N VAL A 112 8.19 -23.33 -11.74
CA VAL A 112 9.53 -23.71 -12.24
C VAL A 112 9.74 -25.21 -12.07
N LEU A 113 9.40 -25.74 -10.88
CA LEU A 113 9.58 -27.14 -10.55
C LEU A 113 8.51 -28.04 -11.18
N ILE A 114 7.23 -27.63 -11.14
CA ILE A 114 6.10 -28.39 -11.72
C ILE A 114 6.32 -28.64 -13.21
N TYR A 115 6.79 -27.63 -13.94
CA TYR A 115 7.05 -27.73 -15.38
C TYR A 115 8.50 -28.06 -15.72
N LYS A 116 9.30 -28.50 -14.74
CA LYS A 116 10.68 -28.97 -14.91
C LYS A 116 11.55 -27.99 -15.70
N ILE A 117 11.41 -26.70 -15.43
CA ILE A 117 12.31 -25.68 -15.98
C ILE A 117 13.71 -25.97 -15.41
N PRO A 118 14.75 -26.10 -16.24
CA PRO A 118 16.10 -26.43 -15.76
C PRO A 118 16.59 -25.42 -14.73
N VAL A 119 17.05 -25.92 -13.59
CA VAL A 119 17.65 -25.13 -12.52
C VAL A 119 19.15 -25.43 -12.48
N PRO A 120 20.03 -24.48 -12.84
CA PRO A 120 21.47 -24.70 -12.79
C PRO A 120 21.94 -25.18 -11.43
N PHE A 121 23.02 -25.96 -11.41
CA PHE A 121 23.63 -26.58 -10.22
C PHE A 121 22.79 -27.66 -9.53
N LEU A 122 21.45 -27.55 -9.56
CA LEU A 122 20.55 -28.55 -8.99
C LEU A 122 20.18 -29.65 -9.99
N GLY A 123 20.15 -29.36 -11.29
CA GLY A 123 19.86 -30.35 -12.33
C GLY A 123 18.54 -31.09 -12.07
N GLU A 124 18.56 -32.42 -12.13
CA GLU A 124 17.40 -33.27 -11.86
C GLU A 124 16.97 -33.25 -10.39
N TYR A 125 17.90 -32.99 -9.47
CA TYR A 125 17.64 -32.94 -8.03
C TYR A 125 16.71 -31.79 -7.64
N ALA A 126 16.52 -30.77 -8.49
CA ALA A 126 15.55 -29.71 -8.28
C ALA A 126 14.12 -30.25 -8.03
N SER A 127 13.78 -31.41 -8.60
CA SER A 127 12.46 -32.03 -8.40
C SER A 127 12.22 -32.48 -6.96
N PHE A 128 13.26 -32.78 -6.18
CA PHE A 128 13.13 -33.14 -4.76
C PHE A 128 12.68 -31.96 -3.89
N LEU A 129 12.88 -30.72 -4.37
CA LEU A 129 12.39 -29.52 -3.66
C LEU A 129 10.89 -29.32 -3.81
N LEU A 130 10.24 -29.96 -4.80
CA LEU A 130 8.84 -29.69 -5.12
C LEU A 130 7.87 -30.06 -3.98
N PRO A 131 7.95 -31.26 -3.35
CA PRO A 131 7.13 -31.57 -2.18
C PRO A 131 7.41 -30.61 -1.02
N PHE A 132 8.68 -30.29 -0.76
CA PHE A 132 9.09 -29.41 0.32
C PHE A 132 8.53 -27.99 0.17
N LEU A 133 8.71 -27.35 -1.01
CA LEU A 133 8.18 -26.01 -1.27
C LEU A 133 6.65 -25.98 -1.28
N THR A 134 6.01 -27.09 -1.68
CA THR A 134 4.55 -27.23 -1.63
C THR A 134 4.06 -27.25 -0.19
N ILE A 135 4.67 -28.06 0.68
CA ILE A 135 4.37 -28.08 2.12
C ILE A 135 4.56 -26.69 2.70
N MET A 136 5.67 -26.02 2.38
CA MET A 136 5.92 -24.65 2.85
C MET A 136 4.84 -23.66 2.41
N LEU A 137 4.34 -23.76 1.16
CA LEU A 137 3.22 -22.93 0.70
C LEU A 137 1.97 -23.15 1.56
N PHE A 138 1.61 -24.40 1.86
CA PHE A 138 0.45 -24.67 2.72
C PHE A 138 0.66 -24.17 4.16
N LEU A 139 1.87 -24.31 4.70
CA LEU A 139 2.22 -23.79 6.04
C LEU A 139 2.14 -22.26 6.11
N THR A 140 2.27 -21.55 5.00
CA THR A 140 2.06 -20.09 4.97
C THR A 140 0.61 -19.67 5.25
N ALA A 141 -0.35 -20.59 5.18
CA ALA A 141 -1.78 -20.33 5.29
C ALA A 141 -2.34 -19.27 4.30
N GLY A 142 -1.59 -18.96 3.22
CA GLY A 142 -1.95 -17.97 2.21
C GLY A 142 -3.02 -18.45 1.22
N ARG A 143 -4.31 -18.33 1.57
CA ARG A 143 -5.44 -18.71 0.68
C ARG A 143 -5.36 -18.03 -0.70
N GLY A 144 -5.05 -16.74 -0.74
CA GLY A 144 -4.90 -15.98 -1.99
C GLY A 144 -3.82 -16.58 -2.90
N ALA A 145 -2.68 -16.97 -2.33
CA ALA A 145 -1.56 -17.55 -3.06
C ALA A 145 -1.92 -18.91 -3.66
N ILE A 146 -2.58 -19.77 -2.88
CA ILE A 146 -3.06 -21.08 -3.36
C ILE A 146 -4.06 -20.91 -4.50
N ILE A 147 -5.06 -20.04 -4.33
CA ILE A 147 -6.05 -19.73 -5.39
C ILE A 147 -5.35 -19.23 -6.65
N SER A 148 -4.38 -18.33 -6.51
CA SER A 148 -3.67 -17.73 -7.64
C SER A 148 -2.83 -18.76 -8.41
N LEU A 149 -2.15 -19.67 -7.71
CA LEU A 149 -1.42 -20.75 -8.36
C LEU A 149 -2.34 -21.76 -9.05
N LEU A 150 -3.48 -22.13 -8.44
CA LEU A 150 -4.48 -23.00 -9.05
C LEU A 150 -5.06 -22.40 -10.34
N LEU A 151 -5.39 -21.11 -10.32
CA LEU A 151 -5.87 -20.39 -11.50
C LEU A 151 -4.76 -20.25 -12.56
N GLY A 152 -3.52 -19.98 -12.18
CA GLY A 152 -2.37 -19.97 -13.09
C GLY A 152 -2.15 -21.31 -13.80
N LEU A 153 -2.26 -22.42 -13.06
CA LEU A 153 -2.21 -23.78 -13.62
C LEU A 153 -3.37 -24.02 -14.60
N ALA A 154 -4.60 -23.69 -14.21
CA ALA A 154 -5.79 -23.86 -15.05
C ALA A 154 -5.68 -23.07 -16.35
N LEU A 155 -5.29 -21.80 -16.29
CA LEU A 155 -5.10 -20.94 -17.46
C LEU A 155 -4.02 -21.49 -18.39
N THR A 156 -2.92 -22.03 -17.84
CA THR A 156 -1.84 -22.62 -18.63
C THR A 156 -2.30 -23.87 -19.37
N VAL A 157 -3.08 -24.74 -18.73
CA VAL A 157 -3.64 -25.95 -19.35
C VAL A 157 -4.60 -25.59 -20.49
N ILE A 158 -5.49 -24.62 -20.24
CA ILE A 158 -6.43 -24.12 -21.26
C ILE A 158 -5.68 -23.56 -22.45
N TRP A 159 -4.65 -22.74 -22.20
CA TRP A 159 -3.82 -22.14 -23.25
C TRP A 159 -3.12 -23.21 -24.12
N GLN A 160 -2.53 -24.23 -23.50
CA GLN A 160 -1.85 -25.28 -24.25
C GLN A 160 -2.79 -26.19 -25.03
N ARG A 161 -4.10 -26.17 -24.71
CA ARG A 161 -5.10 -27.11 -25.23
C ARG A 161 -4.72 -28.57 -25.00
N ARG A 162 -3.92 -28.86 -23.96
CA ARG A 162 -3.40 -30.19 -23.63
C ARG A 162 -3.86 -30.61 -22.24
N LYS A 163 -5.12 -31.04 -22.13
CA LYS A 163 -5.69 -31.53 -20.86
C LYS A 163 -4.95 -32.75 -20.32
N ASP A 164 -4.32 -33.53 -21.20
CA ASP A 164 -3.72 -34.83 -20.87
C ASP A 164 -2.29 -34.71 -20.33
N GLN A 165 -1.68 -33.51 -20.41
CA GLN A 165 -0.29 -33.25 -19.99
C GLN A 165 -0.17 -32.58 -18.61
N ILE A 166 -1.26 -32.51 -17.84
CA ILE A 166 -1.17 -32.14 -16.43
C ILE A 166 -0.41 -33.25 -15.70
N ASP A 167 0.81 -32.93 -15.25
CA ASP A 167 1.62 -33.84 -14.44
C ASP A 167 0.78 -34.36 -13.25
N ARG A 168 0.99 -35.62 -12.87
CA ARG A 168 0.39 -36.26 -11.69
C ARG A 168 0.56 -35.36 -10.46
N PHE A 169 1.71 -34.70 -10.31
CA PHE A 169 1.94 -33.76 -9.21
C PHE A 169 0.98 -32.58 -9.22
N ALA A 170 0.77 -31.93 -10.38
CA ALA A 170 -0.16 -30.80 -10.48
C ALA A 170 -1.60 -31.23 -10.14
N LYS A 171 -2.02 -32.45 -10.50
CA LYS A 171 -3.33 -33.00 -10.09
C LYS A 171 -3.43 -33.17 -8.57
N VAL A 172 -2.40 -33.71 -7.94
CA VAL A 172 -2.33 -33.86 -6.47
C VAL A 172 -2.34 -32.49 -5.79
N PHE A 173 -1.56 -31.53 -6.29
CA PHE A 173 -1.56 -30.16 -5.78
C PHE A 173 -2.95 -29.52 -5.88
N ILE A 174 -3.65 -29.70 -7.01
CA ILE A 174 -5.03 -29.21 -7.18
C ILE A 174 -5.96 -29.80 -6.14
N LEU A 175 -5.91 -31.12 -5.94
CA LEU A 175 -6.73 -31.81 -4.92
C LEU A 175 -6.44 -31.29 -3.51
N LEU A 176 -5.15 -31.24 -3.12
CA LEU A 176 -4.73 -30.74 -1.81
C LEU A 176 -5.07 -29.26 -1.62
N GLY A 177 -4.94 -28.45 -2.68
CA GLY A 177 -5.31 -27.05 -2.70
C GLY A 177 -6.80 -26.85 -2.42
N ILE A 178 -7.66 -27.60 -3.12
CA ILE A 178 -9.11 -27.56 -2.89
C ILE A 178 -9.46 -28.03 -1.47
N ALA A 179 -8.87 -29.14 -1.02
CA ALA A 179 -9.08 -29.66 0.33
C ALA A 179 -8.66 -28.65 1.41
N PHE A 180 -7.51 -28.01 1.24
CA PHE A 180 -7.05 -26.93 2.13
C PHE A 180 -7.99 -25.73 2.14
N LEU A 181 -8.45 -25.27 0.97
CA LEU A 181 -9.36 -24.13 0.90
C LEU A 181 -10.66 -24.44 1.63
N PHE A 182 -11.22 -25.63 1.43
CA PHE A 182 -12.43 -26.09 2.11
C PHE A 182 -12.21 -26.22 3.63
N SER A 183 -11.15 -26.88 4.06
CA SER A 183 -10.85 -27.05 5.49
C SER A 183 -10.57 -25.72 6.18
N SER A 184 -9.85 -24.81 5.52
CA SER A 184 -9.57 -23.48 6.03
C SER A 184 -10.84 -22.63 6.17
N HIS A 185 -11.76 -22.70 5.19
CA HIS A 185 -13.05 -22.03 5.25
C HIS A 185 -13.90 -22.58 6.39
N PHE A 186 -13.99 -23.90 6.50
CA PHE A 186 -14.72 -24.57 7.57
C PHE A 186 -14.19 -24.17 8.95
N TYR A 187 -12.86 -24.22 9.13
CA TYR A 187 -12.20 -23.79 10.37
C TYR A 187 -12.50 -22.32 10.70
N SER A 188 -12.41 -21.42 9.71
CA SER A 188 -12.74 -20.01 9.86
C SER A 188 -14.17 -19.76 10.33
N GLN A 189 -15.13 -20.44 9.71
CA GLN A 189 -16.55 -20.12 9.82
C GLN A 189 -17.16 -20.74 11.07
N TYR A 190 -16.74 -21.97 11.41
CA TYR A 190 -17.42 -22.78 12.41
C TYR A 190 -16.61 -22.98 13.69
N LEU A 191 -15.28 -22.84 13.66
CA LEU A 191 -14.43 -23.12 14.84
C LEU A 191 -13.87 -21.88 15.54
N VAL A 192 -13.61 -20.79 14.81
CA VAL A 192 -12.90 -19.60 15.35
C VAL A 192 -13.65 -18.27 15.11
N SER A 193 -14.88 -18.32 14.61
CA SER A 193 -15.63 -17.14 14.10
C SER A 193 -15.85 -16.00 15.10
N PHE A 194 -15.68 -16.22 16.40
CA PHE A 194 -15.92 -15.23 17.46
C PHE A 194 -14.69 -14.87 18.32
N ARG A 195 -13.52 -15.48 18.09
CA ARG A 195 -12.30 -15.14 18.84
C ARG A 195 -11.47 -14.11 18.07
N LYS A 196 -10.75 -13.24 18.80
CA LYS A 196 -9.70 -12.40 18.19
C LYS A 196 -8.76 -13.32 17.40
N PRO A 197 -8.27 -12.90 16.20
CA PRO A 197 -7.35 -13.70 15.42
C PRO A 197 -6.02 -13.86 16.18
N GLU A 198 -5.94 -14.92 16.97
CA GLU A 198 -4.74 -15.39 17.65
C GLU A 198 -4.25 -16.65 16.92
N GLY A 199 -3.05 -16.60 16.34
CA GLY A 199 -2.40 -17.75 15.72
C GLY A 199 -2.35 -17.74 14.18
N PHE A 200 -2.33 -18.95 13.59
CA PHE A 200 -1.98 -19.23 12.19
C PHE A 200 -3.09 -18.90 11.16
N TYR A 201 -4.16 -18.22 11.56
CA TYR A 201 -5.30 -17.99 10.68
C TYR A 201 -6.05 -16.69 10.96
N LYS A 202 -6.44 -15.98 9.90
CA LYS A 202 -7.32 -14.80 9.95
C LYS A 202 -8.74 -15.16 9.52
N PRO A 203 -9.74 -15.12 10.42
CA PRO A 203 -11.12 -15.43 10.07
C PRO A 203 -11.68 -14.46 9.02
N LEU A 204 -12.60 -14.94 8.18
CA LEU A 204 -13.25 -14.15 7.12
C LEU A 204 -13.92 -12.87 7.65
N ASN A 205 -14.49 -12.91 8.86
CA ASN A 205 -15.13 -11.74 9.47
C ASN A 205 -14.16 -10.59 9.81
N PHE A 206 -12.85 -10.86 9.86
CA PHE A 206 -11.82 -9.83 10.05
C PHE A 206 -11.21 -9.38 8.71
N GLU A 207 -11.71 -9.88 7.58
CA GLU A 207 -11.22 -9.47 6.25
C GLU A 207 -11.65 -8.03 5.95
N GLN A 208 -10.66 -7.17 5.71
CA GLN A 208 -10.87 -5.74 5.45
C GLN A 208 -10.60 -5.38 3.98
N ARG A 209 -10.11 -6.30 3.14
CA ARG A 209 -9.82 -6.01 1.72
C ARG A 209 -11.03 -5.46 0.95
N PHE A 210 -12.24 -5.92 1.26
CA PHE A 210 -13.44 -5.36 0.63
C PHE A 210 -13.64 -3.88 0.96
N GLU A 211 -13.33 -3.48 2.20
CA GLU A 211 -13.34 -2.08 2.60
C GLU A 211 -12.21 -1.30 1.92
N PHE A 212 -11.02 -1.87 1.76
CA PHE A 212 -9.92 -1.26 1.00
C PHE A 212 -10.30 -1.09 -0.49
N TYR A 213 -10.96 -2.07 -1.10
CA TYR A 213 -11.44 -1.94 -2.49
C TYR A 213 -12.51 -0.85 -2.62
N ARG A 214 -13.42 -0.73 -1.64
CA ARG A 214 -14.40 0.36 -1.61
C ARG A 214 -13.70 1.72 -1.53
N GLN A 215 -12.69 1.84 -0.67
CA GLN A 215 -11.87 3.05 -0.54
C GLN A 215 -11.12 3.35 -1.84
N GLY A 216 -10.57 2.34 -2.52
CA GLY A 216 -9.92 2.49 -3.82
C GLY A 216 -10.86 2.98 -4.91
N LEU A 217 -12.05 2.40 -4.99
CA LEU A 217 -13.08 2.83 -5.94
C LEU A 217 -13.56 4.25 -5.64
N ALA A 218 -13.75 4.60 -4.36
CA ALA A 218 -14.10 5.95 -3.94
C ALA A 218 -12.98 6.96 -4.27
N SER A 219 -11.72 6.58 -4.02
CA SER A 219 -10.52 7.35 -4.36
C SER A 219 -10.40 7.60 -5.86
N PHE A 220 -10.58 6.56 -6.68
CA PHE A 220 -10.63 6.66 -8.14
C PHE A 220 -11.78 7.55 -8.60
N SER A 221 -12.98 7.38 -8.02
CA SER A 221 -14.16 8.18 -8.39
C SER A 221 -14.01 9.67 -8.08
N ALA A 222 -13.19 10.02 -7.08
CA ALA A 222 -12.89 11.42 -6.75
C ALA A 222 -11.94 12.11 -7.75
N SER A 223 -11.09 11.34 -8.46
CA SER A 223 -10.18 11.87 -9.48
C SER A 223 -10.01 10.86 -10.63
N PRO A 224 -11.06 10.64 -11.46
CA PRO A 224 -11.09 9.52 -12.39
C PRO A 224 -10.15 9.69 -13.59
N LEU A 225 -9.81 10.93 -13.96
CA LEU A 225 -8.93 11.19 -15.11
C LEU A 225 -7.45 11.25 -14.72
N LEU A 226 -7.12 12.00 -13.67
CA LEU A 226 -5.74 12.31 -13.26
C LEU A 226 -5.24 11.41 -12.12
N GLY A 227 -6.14 10.83 -11.32
CA GLY A 227 -5.80 10.14 -10.09
C GLY A 227 -5.37 11.11 -8.97
N ASN A 228 -4.88 10.55 -7.87
CA ASN A 228 -4.49 11.27 -6.66
C ASN A 228 -2.97 11.30 -6.43
N GLY A 229 -2.19 10.89 -7.44
CA GLY A 229 -0.76 10.63 -7.35
C GLY A 229 -0.45 9.20 -6.88
N MET A 230 0.64 8.64 -7.40
CA MET A 230 1.06 7.27 -7.06
C MET A 230 1.47 7.15 -5.59
N ASP A 231 1.15 5.99 -5.00
CA ASP A 231 1.49 5.63 -3.60
C ASP A 231 0.88 6.54 -2.51
N THR A 232 -0.17 7.30 -2.85
CA THR A 232 -0.93 8.15 -1.90
C THR A 232 -2.16 7.45 -1.29
N PHE A 233 -2.47 6.22 -1.72
CA PHE A 233 -3.61 5.46 -1.19
C PHE A 233 -3.57 5.31 0.32
N ARG A 234 -2.38 5.22 0.91
CA ARG A 234 -2.13 5.24 2.36
C ARG A 234 -2.80 6.38 3.14
N TYR A 235 -3.03 7.53 2.50
CA TYR A 235 -3.73 8.66 3.09
C TYR A 235 -5.21 8.66 2.73
N LEU A 236 -5.52 8.29 1.50
CA LEU A 236 -6.88 8.23 1.00
C LEU A 236 -7.70 7.17 1.72
N SER A 237 -7.12 6.02 2.04
CA SER A 237 -7.76 4.95 2.80
C SER A 237 -8.14 5.42 4.21
N GLN A 238 -7.25 6.14 4.90
CA GLN A 238 -7.53 6.74 6.21
C GLN A 238 -8.67 7.76 6.15
N LYS A 239 -8.69 8.59 5.10
CA LYS A 239 -9.76 9.57 4.88
C LYS A 239 -11.09 8.92 4.57
N LEU A 240 -11.09 7.82 3.80
CA LEU A 240 -12.28 7.21 3.24
C LEU A 240 -12.82 6.05 4.07
N GLN A 241 -12.19 5.69 5.18
CA GLN A 241 -12.58 4.56 6.00
C GLN A 241 -13.98 4.72 6.61
N SER A 242 -14.78 3.66 6.60
CA SER A 242 -16.16 3.69 7.13
C SER A 242 -16.27 3.50 8.64
N PHE A 243 -15.24 2.94 9.28
CA PHE A 243 -15.15 2.73 10.71
C PHE A 243 -13.69 2.79 11.16
N PRO A 244 -13.40 3.05 12.46
CA PRO A 244 -12.03 3.19 12.94
C PRO A 244 -11.13 1.99 12.60
N LEU A 245 -9.85 2.25 12.37
CA LEU A 245 -8.83 1.25 12.08
C LEU A 245 -9.12 0.36 10.84
N SER A 246 -9.88 0.85 9.87
CA SER A 246 -10.25 0.10 8.65
C SER A 246 -9.56 0.61 7.38
N TRP A 247 -8.27 0.92 7.49
CA TRP A 247 -7.46 1.47 6.40
C TRP A 247 -6.21 0.64 6.14
N SER A 248 -5.60 0.83 4.96
CA SER A 248 -4.34 0.17 4.55
C SER A 248 -3.48 1.11 3.71
N TRP A 249 -2.17 0.82 3.63
CA TRP A 249 -1.28 1.57 2.73
C TRP A 249 -1.54 1.29 1.25
N TYR A 250 -2.11 0.11 0.94
CA TYR A 250 -2.34 -0.35 -0.43
C TYR A 250 -3.73 -0.93 -0.57
N ASN A 251 -4.29 -0.89 -1.78
CA ASN A 251 -5.62 -1.42 -2.06
C ASN A 251 -5.70 -2.95 -1.91
N HIS A 252 -4.56 -3.65 -1.96
CA HIS A 252 -4.49 -5.10 -2.22
C HIS A 252 -5.07 -5.49 -3.58
N ASN A 253 -5.14 -4.53 -4.50
CA ASN A 253 -5.49 -4.75 -5.88
C ASN A 253 -4.65 -3.77 -6.70
N HIS A 254 -3.65 -4.30 -7.40
CA HIS A 254 -2.66 -3.47 -8.06
C HIS A 254 -3.25 -2.59 -9.17
N PHE A 255 -4.29 -3.06 -9.84
CA PHE A 255 -4.96 -2.26 -10.87
C PHE A 255 -5.77 -1.13 -10.26
N LEU A 256 -6.39 -1.36 -9.11
CA LEU A 256 -7.07 -0.32 -8.36
C LEU A 256 -6.09 0.67 -7.73
N ASP A 257 -4.90 0.23 -7.30
CA ASP A 257 -3.81 1.13 -6.88
C ASP A 257 -3.38 2.04 -8.04
N ILE A 258 -3.15 1.48 -9.23
CA ILE A 258 -2.83 2.27 -10.45
C ILE A 258 -3.99 3.21 -10.79
N ALA A 259 -5.23 2.74 -10.76
CA ALA A 259 -6.40 3.57 -11.06
C ALA A 259 -6.54 4.74 -10.07
N SER A 260 -6.42 4.47 -8.77
CA SER A 260 -6.51 5.47 -7.71
C SER A 260 -5.39 6.52 -7.82
N GLY A 261 -4.19 6.08 -8.17
CA GLY A 261 -3.01 6.95 -8.27
C GLY A 261 -2.92 7.73 -9.58
N THR A 262 -3.34 7.14 -10.70
CA THR A 262 -3.09 7.67 -12.06
C THR A 262 -4.34 7.96 -12.88
N GLY A 263 -5.52 7.66 -12.34
CA GLY A 263 -6.77 7.72 -13.07
C GLY A 263 -6.87 6.67 -14.18
N LEU A 264 -7.89 6.82 -15.01
CA LEU A 264 -8.21 5.91 -16.09
C LEU A 264 -7.12 5.91 -17.18
N THR A 265 -6.49 7.06 -17.42
CA THR A 265 -5.43 7.20 -18.43
C THR A 265 -4.24 6.31 -18.12
N GLY A 266 -3.69 6.39 -16.90
CA GLY A 266 -2.54 5.57 -16.51
C GLY A 266 -2.92 4.08 -16.43
N LEU A 267 -4.11 3.75 -15.94
CA LEU A 267 -4.63 2.38 -15.96
C LEU A 267 -4.68 1.81 -17.37
N ILE A 268 -5.24 2.54 -18.34
CA ILE A 268 -5.33 2.08 -19.74
C ILE A 268 -3.93 1.87 -20.33
N LEU A 269 -3.00 2.81 -20.14
CA LEU A 269 -1.63 2.68 -20.64
C LEU A 269 -0.93 1.44 -20.07
N PHE A 270 -1.08 1.20 -18.76
CA PHE A 270 -0.54 0.02 -18.10
C PHE A 270 -1.17 -1.28 -18.61
N LEU A 271 -2.49 -1.33 -18.75
CA LEU A 271 -3.20 -2.50 -19.27
C LEU A 271 -2.85 -2.80 -20.73
N ILE A 272 -2.69 -1.78 -21.58
CA ILE A 272 -2.25 -1.95 -22.96
C ILE A 272 -0.83 -2.54 -23.00
N TRP A 273 0.10 -2.02 -22.18
CA TRP A 273 1.44 -2.59 -22.07
C TRP A 273 1.40 -4.07 -21.67
N LEU A 274 0.63 -4.39 -20.64
CA LEU A 274 0.49 -5.75 -20.12
C LEU A 274 -0.11 -6.68 -21.18
N LEU A 275 -1.21 -6.26 -21.82
CA LEU A 275 -1.89 -7.02 -22.86
C LEU A 275 -0.97 -7.30 -24.05
N PHE A 276 -0.21 -6.31 -24.52
CA PHE A 276 0.71 -6.50 -25.63
C PHE A 276 1.88 -7.40 -25.26
N SER A 277 2.40 -7.28 -24.04
CA SER A 277 3.44 -8.16 -23.51
C SER A 277 2.96 -9.61 -23.45
N PHE A 278 1.80 -9.88 -22.84
CA PHE A 278 1.25 -11.24 -22.78
C PHE A 278 0.89 -11.79 -24.16
N ARG A 279 0.31 -10.97 -25.05
CA ARG A 279 -0.01 -11.39 -26.43
C ARG A 279 1.24 -11.82 -27.19
N GLU A 280 2.36 -11.12 -27.00
CA GLU A 280 3.63 -11.50 -27.63
C GLU A 280 4.24 -12.74 -26.99
N LEU A 281 4.25 -12.82 -25.66
CA LEU A 281 4.72 -14.00 -24.91
C LEU A 281 3.98 -15.28 -25.32
N ILE A 282 2.67 -15.19 -25.50
CA ILE A 282 1.81 -16.32 -25.89
C ILE A 282 2.03 -16.73 -27.35
N LYS A 283 2.42 -15.77 -28.20
CA LYS A 283 2.71 -16.01 -29.63
C LYS A 283 4.13 -16.51 -29.87
N SER A 284 5.09 -16.13 -29.02
CA SER A 284 6.46 -16.62 -29.14
C SER A 284 6.49 -18.11 -28.81
N ARG A 285 6.78 -18.94 -29.82
CA ARG A 285 7.06 -20.35 -29.62
C ARG A 285 8.57 -20.59 -29.71
N PRO A 286 9.17 -21.39 -28.82
CA PRO A 286 8.55 -22.14 -27.72
C PRO A 286 8.70 -21.45 -26.34
N VAL A 287 7.72 -20.65 -25.88
CA VAL A 287 7.66 -20.26 -24.46
C VAL A 287 7.27 -21.46 -23.60
N LYS A 288 8.01 -21.66 -22.50
CA LYS A 288 7.75 -22.77 -21.56
C LYS A 288 6.47 -22.52 -20.77
N ALA A 289 5.65 -23.57 -20.64
CA ALA A 289 4.39 -23.57 -19.88
C ALA A 289 4.52 -22.95 -18.48
N GLY A 290 5.57 -23.32 -17.74
CA GLY A 290 5.82 -22.82 -16.39
C GLY A 290 5.99 -21.31 -16.33
N ILE A 291 6.50 -20.67 -17.39
CA ILE A 291 6.66 -19.22 -17.47
C ILE A 291 5.29 -18.53 -17.60
N VAL A 292 4.39 -19.10 -18.41
CA VAL A 292 3.02 -18.59 -18.49
C VAL A 292 2.31 -18.78 -17.14
N CYS A 293 2.45 -19.94 -16.52
CA CYS A 293 1.85 -20.25 -15.23
C CYS A 293 2.33 -19.30 -14.12
N LEU A 294 3.64 -19.06 -14.01
CA LEU A 294 4.18 -18.19 -12.95
C LEU A 294 3.77 -16.73 -13.13
N LEU A 295 3.78 -16.22 -14.36
CA LEU A 295 3.38 -14.84 -14.63
C LEU A 295 1.87 -14.66 -14.42
N ALA A 296 1.06 -15.64 -14.82
CA ALA A 296 -0.38 -15.64 -14.56
C ALA A 296 -0.69 -15.70 -13.07
N ALA A 297 -0.04 -16.60 -12.32
CA ALA A 297 -0.23 -16.71 -10.87
C ALA A 297 0.15 -15.41 -10.15
N SER A 298 1.28 -14.80 -10.51
CA SER A 298 1.69 -13.48 -9.96
C SER A 298 0.70 -12.38 -10.27
N LEU A 299 0.21 -12.33 -11.51
CA LEU A 299 -0.75 -11.32 -11.96
C LEU A 299 -2.10 -11.45 -11.21
N ILE A 300 -2.56 -12.69 -10.99
CA ILE A 300 -3.80 -12.95 -10.25
C ILE A 300 -3.61 -12.60 -8.78
N HIS A 301 -2.49 -12.99 -8.18
CA HIS A 301 -2.23 -12.71 -6.77
C HIS A 301 -2.12 -11.21 -6.48
N SER A 302 -1.56 -10.43 -7.42
CA SER A 302 -1.51 -8.96 -7.28
C SER A 302 -2.88 -8.26 -7.30
N GLN A 303 -3.97 -8.98 -7.58
CA GLN A 303 -5.35 -8.48 -7.47
C GLN A 303 -5.99 -8.77 -6.11
N MET A 304 -5.35 -9.63 -5.30
CA MET A 304 -5.83 -10.03 -3.97
C MET A 304 -4.86 -9.60 -2.86
N ASP A 305 -3.62 -9.27 -3.21
CA ASP A 305 -2.61 -8.78 -2.31
C ASP A 305 -1.68 -7.78 -3.01
N TYR A 306 -0.93 -6.99 -2.25
CA TYR A 306 -0.09 -5.91 -2.80
C TYR A 306 1.33 -6.38 -3.21
N ASP A 307 1.46 -7.60 -3.73
CA ASP A 307 2.72 -8.23 -4.17
C ASP A 307 3.61 -7.29 -4.98
N TRP A 308 3.02 -6.64 -5.98
CA TRP A 308 3.75 -5.82 -6.95
C TRP A 308 4.19 -4.47 -6.41
N GLN A 309 3.83 -4.16 -5.16
CA GLN A 309 4.44 -3.05 -4.43
C GLN A 309 5.81 -3.42 -3.87
N TYR A 310 6.09 -4.70 -3.67
CA TYR A 310 7.42 -5.15 -3.26
C TYR A 310 8.39 -5.12 -4.43
N LEU A 311 9.56 -4.51 -4.18
CA LEU A 311 10.58 -4.30 -5.19
C LEU A 311 11.03 -5.63 -5.85
N SER A 312 11.21 -6.68 -5.05
CA SER A 312 11.70 -7.98 -5.53
C SER A 312 10.67 -8.77 -6.35
N LEU A 313 9.39 -8.73 -5.97
CA LEU A 313 8.33 -9.49 -6.63
C LEU A 313 8.00 -8.92 -8.01
N LEU A 314 7.81 -7.60 -8.11
CA LEU A 314 7.60 -6.95 -9.41
C LEU A 314 8.88 -7.01 -10.27
N PHE A 315 10.07 -6.99 -9.65
CA PHE A 315 11.32 -7.23 -10.36
C PHE A 315 11.34 -8.60 -11.04
N TYR A 316 11.04 -9.69 -10.32
CA TYR A 316 10.99 -11.03 -10.92
C TYR A 316 9.96 -11.10 -12.05
N PHE A 317 8.77 -10.53 -11.85
CA PHE A 317 7.74 -10.50 -12.88
C PHE A 317 8.24 -9.81 -14.16
N ILE A 318 8.79 -8.60 -14.04
CA ILE A 318 9.26 -7.81 -15.19
C ILE A 318 10.50 -8.42 -15.84
N LEU A 319 11.46 -8.91 -15.05
CA LEU A 319 12.66 -9.58 -15.56
C LEU A 319 12.29 -10.83 -16.37
N ILE A 320 11.46 -11.71 -15.81
CA ILE A 320 11.06 -12.97 -16.47
C ILE A 320 10.24 -12.67 -17.72
N LEU A 321 9.30 -11.70 -17.65
CA LEU A 321 8.54 -11.25 -18.80
C LEU A 321 9.50 -10.75 -19.91
N ALA A 322 10.39 -9.81 -19.59
CA ALA A 322 11.34 -9.23 -20.53
C ALA A 322 12.28 -10.26 -21.16
N LEU A 323 12.80 -11.22 -20.37
CA LEU A 323 13.65 -12.30 -20.87
C LEU A 323 12.95 -13.19 -21.91
N ASN A 324 11.63 -13.30 -21.89
CA ASN A 324 10.86 -14.18 -22.76
C ASN A 324 10.13 -13.45 -23.92
N LEU A 325 10.30 -12.14 -24.02
CA LEU A 325 9.84 -11.35 -25.16
C LEU A 325 10.89 -11.28 -26.26
N ALA A 326 10.44 -11.08 -27.50
CA ALA A 326 11.35 -10.94 -28.64
C ALA A 326 12.13 -9.62 -28.56
N LYS A 327 13.34 -9.64 -29.13
CA LYS A 327 14.15 -8.45 -29.33
C LYS A 327 13.42 -7.51 -30.31
N GLN A 328 13.25 -6.25 -29.93
CA GLN A 328 12.61 -5.23 -30.78
C GLN A 328 13.54 -4.04 -30.97
N LYS A 329 13.31 -3.29 -32.06
CA LYS A 329 13.93 -1.98 -32.22
C LYS A 329 13.37 -1.05 -31.15
N PRO A 330 14.21 -0.35 -30.39
CA PRO A 330 13.74 0.42 -29.26
C PRO A 330 13.04 1.71 -29.67
N VAL A 331 12.16 2.18 -28.79
CA VAL A 331 11.56 3.53 -28.87
C VAL A 331 12.62 4.60 -28.56
N LEU A 332 13.48 4.33 -27.56
CA LEU A 332 14.58 5.21 -27.18
C LEU A 332 15.92 4.64 -27.69
N SER A 333 16.59 5.34 -28.60
CA SER A 333 17.90 4.95 -29.14
C SER A 333 19.07 5.25 -28.18
N LEU A 334 18.84 5.21 -26.87
CA LEU A 334 19.88 5.43 -25.88
C LEU A 334 20.84 4.23 -25.84
N SER A 335 22.15 4.51 -25.89
CA SER A 335 23.18 3.52 -25.60
C SER A 335 23.16 3.13 -24.12
N SER A 336 23.75 2.00 -23.75
CA SER A 336 23.70 1.47 -22.37
C SER A 336 24.34 2.41 -21.34
N LYS A 337 25.34 3.22 -21.71
CA LYS A 337 26.04 4.15 -20.81
C LYS A 337 25.16 5.32 -20.31
N PRO A 338 24.63 6.22 -21.17
CA PRO A 338 23.76 7.33 -20.73
C PRO A 338 22.50 6.82 -20.01
N PHE A 339 22.04 5.64 -20.39
CA PHE A 339 20.93 4.97 -19.75
C PHE A 339 21.24 4.55 -18.30
N MET A 340 22.39 3.90 -18.08
CA MET A 340 22.85 3.54 -16.73
C MET A 340 23.15 4.78 -15.89
N SER A 341 23.66 5.85 -16.50
CA SER A 341 23.82 7.15 -15.84
C SER A 341 22.48 7.75 -15.41
N LEU A 342 21.44 7.64 -16.23
CA LEU A 342 20.09 8.11 -15.90
C LEU A 342 19.47 7.28 -14.76
N LEU A 343 19.58 5.95 -14.83
CA LEU A 343 19.14 5.08 -13.73
C LEU A 343 19.87 5.41 -12.42
N ALA A 344 21.20 5.54 -12.48
CA ALA A 344 22.02 5.91 -11.32
C ALA A 344 21.64 7.28 -10.77
N PHE A 345 21.40 8.27 -11.63
CA PHE A 345 20.95 9.59 -11.23
C PHE A 345 19.61 9.53 -10.50
N PHE A 346 18.61 8.80 -11.01
CA PHE A 346 17.32 8.66 -10.32
C PHE A 346 17.44 7.92 -8.98
N ILE A 347 18.27 6.88 -8.91
CA ILE A 347 18.54 6.18 -7.64
C ILE A 347 19.20 7.13 -6.64
N LEU A 348 20.23 7.88 -7.06
CA LEU A 348 20.91 8.86 -6.20
C LEU A 348 19.95 9.97 -5.77
N ALA A 349 19.18 10.54 -6.70
CA ALA A 349 18.19 11.58 -6.40
C ALA A 349 17.15 11.08 -5.38
N ALA A 350 16.68 9.83 -5.50
CA ALA A 350 15.75 9.23 -4.55
C ALA A 350 16.32 9.14 -3.12
N LEU A 351 17.64 8.91 -2.96
CA LEU A 351 18.30 8.89 -1.65
C LEU A 351 18.35 10.26 -0.96
N PHE A 352 18.30 11.34 -1.74
CA PHE A 352 18.34 12.71 -1.24
C PHE A 352 16.95 13.38 -1.17
N LEU A 353 15.88 12.67 -1.56
CA LEU A 353 14.53 13.19 -1.40
C LEU A 353 14.22 13.40 0.09
N PRO A 354 13.71 14.58 0.48
CA PRO A 354 13.44 14.87 1.87
C PRO A 354 12.17 14.15 2.32
N SER A 355 12.31 12.97 2.94
CA SER A 355 11.18 12.24 3.48
C SER A 355 10.49 13.05 4.57
N SER A 356 9.16 13.05 4.57
CA SER A 356 8.36 13.75 5.59
C SER A 356 8.72 13.27 6.99
N GLU A 357 8.94 11.97 7.18
CA GLU A 357 9.37 11.41 8.48
C GLU A 357 10.71 11.98 8.94
N LYS A 358 11.70 12.12 8.04
CA LYS A 358 13.00 12.72 8.38
C LYS A 358 12.84 14.20 8.75
N LEU A 359 12.06 14.95 7.97
CA LEU A 359 11.78 16.36 8.25
C LEU A 359 11.04 16.56 9.58
N LEU A 360 10.10 15.67 9.91
CA LEU A 360 9.38 15.68 11.18
C LEU A 360 10.31 15.40 12.36
N LYS A 361 11.20 14.39 12.25
CA LYS A 361 12.21 14.11 13.28
C LYS A 361 13.20 15.26 13.46
N GLU A 362 13.61 15.91 12.37
CA GLU A 362 14.45 17.11 12.43
C GLU A 362 13.71 18.27 13.11
N ALA A 363 12.44 18.49 12.78
CA ALA A 363 11.61 19.51 13.42
C ALA A 363 11.47 19.27 14.94
N ASP A 364 11.24 18.03 15.36
CA ASP A 364 11.13 17.66 16.77
C ASP A 364 12.42 17.96 17.53
N LYS A 365 13.56 17.52 16.99
CA LYS A 365 14.88 17.80 17.57
C LYS A 365 15.17 19.30 17.68
N LEU A 366 14.81 20.07 16.65
CA LEU A 366 14.96 21.53 16.67
C LEU A 366 14.06 22.18 17.71
N SER A 367 12.83 21.69 17.87
CA SER A 367 11.91 22.17 18.91
C SER A 367 12.44 21.87 20.31
N GLU A 368 12.99 20.68 20.56
CA GLU A 368 13.59 20.28 21.84
C GLU A 368 14.80 21.14 22.21
N THR A 369 15.58 21.58 21.21
CA THR A 369 16.75 22.45 21.40
C THR A 369 16.42 23.94 21.42
N GLY A 370 15.13 24.32 21.47
CA GLY A 370 14.68 25.71 21.54
C GLY A 370 14.75 26.48 20.21
N LYS A 371 15.10 25.82 19.10
CA LYS A 371 15.19 26.41 17.76
C LYS A 371 13.84 26.40 17.05
N ILE A 372 12.88 27.12 17.62
CA ILE A 372 11.46 27.03 17.25
C ILE A 372 11.16 27.46 15.80
N GLU A 373 11.82 28.51 15.29
CA GLU A 373 11.60 28.99 13.92
C GLU A 373 12.23 28.04 12.87
N GLU A 374 13.39 27.44 13.19
CA GLU A 374 14.00 26.40 12.34
C GLU A 374 13.10 25.15 12.28
N ALA A 375 12.51 24.75 13.42
CA ALA A 375 11.56 23.65 13.48
C ALA A 375 10.33 23.93 12.60
N TYR A 376 9.78 25.15 12.67
CA TYR A 376 8.65 25.56 11.85
C TYR A 376 8.97 25.54 10.35
N ALA A 377 10.16 25.99 9.95
CA ALA A 377 10.60 25.91 8.55
C ALA A 377 10.63 24.45 8.05
N LYS A 378 11.07 23.50 8.91
CA LYS A 378 11.04 22.06 8.61
C LYS A 378 9.64 21.49 8.48
N LEU A 379 8.69 21.92 9.32
CA LEU A 379 7.29 21.52 9.21
C LEU A 379 6.65 22.01 7.91
N ASN A 380 6.92 23.24 7.48
CA ASN A 380 6.43 23.76 6.19
C ASN A 380 7.07 23.04 5.00
N GLN A 381 8.35 22.71 5.10
CA GLN A 381 9.01 21.86 4.10
C GLN A 381 8.32 20.49 4.03
N ALA A 382 8.02 19.87 5.17
CA ALA A 382 7.32 18.59 5.21
C ALA A 382 5.93 18.71 4.57
N LEU A 383 5.18 19.76 4.90
CA LEU A 383 3.85 20.03 4.35
C LEU A 383 3.88 20.18 2.83
N PHE A 384 4.90 20.85 2.29
CA PHE A 384 5.09 20.98 0.84
C PHE A 384 5.24 19.61 0.15
N TRP A 385 6.08 18.73 0.72
CA TRP A 385 6.38 17.41 0.13
C TRP A 385 5.27 16.38 0.33
N ASP A 386 4.45 16.51 1.39
CA ASP A 386 3.59 15.44 1.86
C ASP A 386 2.28 15.96 2.48
N LYS A 387 1.48 16.66 1.67
CA LYS A 387 0.20 17.27 2.09
C LYS A 387 -0.83 16.27 2.63
N GLY A 388 -0.71 14.98 2.29
CA GLY A 388 -1.57 13.93 2.81
C GLY A 388 -1.25 13.51 4.26
N ASN A 389 -0.06 13.83 4.77
CA ASN A 389 0.38 13.38 6.08
C ASN A 389 -0.23 14.19 7.23
N ARG A 390 -1.23 13.60 7.89
CA ARG A 390 -1.93 14.14 9.06
C ARG A 390 -1.00 14.62 10.17
N SER A 391 0.08 13.91 10.46
CA SER A 391 0.98 14.23 11.59
C SER A 391 1.66 15.60 11.43
N ILE A 392 1.82 16.08 10.20
CA ILE A 392 2.37 17.41 9.92
C ILE A 392 1.40 18.50 10.40
N TYR A 393 0.10 18.32 10.12
CA TYR A 393 -0.94 19.26 10.54
C TYR A 393 -1.05 19.32 12.06
N LEU A 394 -0.97 18.18 12.75
CA LEU A 394 -0.98 18.17 14.22
C LEU A 394 0.19 18.95 14.83
N LYS A 395 1.40 18.76 14.31
CA LYS A 395 2.57 19.51 14.77
C LYS A 395 2.47 21.00 14.48
N LEU A 396 1.88 21.38 13.34
CA LEU A 396 1.59 22.77 13.03
C LEU A 396 0.53 23.35 13.98
N ALA A 397 -0.54 22.61 14.29
CA ALA A 397 -1.53 23.02 15.28
C ALA A 397 -0.88 23.27 16.65
N ASP A 398 -0.09 22.33 17.16
CA ASP A 398 0.64 22.47 18.43
C ASP A 398 1.52 23.73 18.47
N TRP A 399 2.18 24.04 17.35
CA TRP A 399 3.01 25.24 17.21
C TRP A 399 2.16 26.51 17.33
N TYR A 400 1.02 26.57 16.63
CA TYR A 400 0.13 27.72 16.65
C TYR A 400 -0.58 27.89 18.00
N ILE A 401 -0.94 26.80 18.69
CA ILE A 401 -1.45 26.84 20.07
C ILE A 401 -0.42 27.48 21.01
N LYS A 402 0.86 27.10 20.91
CA LYS A 402 1.93 27.69 21.74
C LYS A 402 2.14 29.18 21.47
N LYS A 403 1.94 29.63 20.23
CA LYS A 403 1.98 31.05 19.84
C LYS A 403 0.68 31.80 20.18
N SER A 404 -0.33 31.13 20.73
CA SER A 404 -1.67 31.67 20.99
C SER A 404 -2.39 32.20 19.74
N ASP A 405 -2.00 31.72 18.55
CA ASP A 405 -2.69 31.98 17.29
C ASP A 405 -3.69 30.85 17.06
N PHE A 406 -4.83 30.98 17.74
CA PHE A 406 -5.84 29.94 17.81
C PHE A 406 -6.61 29.76 16.49
N GLU A 407 -6.72 30.80 15.67
CA GLU A 407 -7.37 30.70 14.35
C GLU A 407 -6.65 29.68 13.47
N ARG A 408 -5.31 29.79 13.38
CA ARG A 408 -4.51 28.82 12.63
C ARG A 408 -4.45 27.46 13.32
N ALA A 409 -4.43 27.42 14.64
CA ALA A 409 -4.49 26.14 15.37
C ALA A 409 -5.75 25.34 14.99
N HIS A 410 -6.93 25.99 15.01
CA HIS A 410 -8.18 25.37 14.58
C HIS A 410 -8.12 24.88 13.13
N PHE A 411 -7.58 25.71 12.22
CA PHE A 411 -7.42 25.30 10.81
C PHE A 411 -6.62 24.00 10.68
N TYR A 412 -5.47 23.90 11.35
CA TYR A 412 -4.61 22.73 11.26
C TYR A 412 -5.19 21.49 11.98
N LEU A 413 -5.86 21.66 13.13
CA LEU A 413 -6.59 20.57 13.79
C LEU A 413 -7.70 20.04 12.88
N GLN A 414 -8.51 20.92 12.31
CA GLN A 414 -9.60 20.53 11.42
C GLN A 414 -9.09 19.85 10.16
N GLU A 415 -8.00 20.33 9.55
CA GLU A 415 -7.36 19.62 8.45
C GLU A 415 -6.87 18.24 8.86
N ALA A 416 -6.25 18.09 10.03
CA ALA A 416 -5.82 16.80 10.55
C ALA A 416 -6.99 15.83 10.76
N ILE A 417 -8.12 16.33 11.28
CA ILE A 417 -9.36 15.56 11.42
C ILE A 417 -9.88 15.14 10.03
N ARG A 418 -9.95 16.06 9.06
CA ARG A 418 -10.39 15.74 7.68
C ARG A 418 -9.50 14.72 6.97
N LYS A 419 -8.21 14.58 7.32
CA LYS A 419 -7.32 13.56 6.74
C LYS A 419 -7.57 12.15 7.28
N ASN A 420 -8.02 12.02 8.52
CA ASN A 420 -8.37 10.73 9.11
C ASN A 420 -9.54 10.87 10.10
N PRO A 421 -10.79 11.07 9.62
CA PRO A 421 -11.89 11.45 10.49
C PRO A 421 -12.19 10.41 11.57
N GLN A 422 -12.25 9.14 11.18
CA GLN A 422 -12.69 8.04 12.05
C GLN A 422 -11.70 7.74 13.19
N ASP A 423 -10.42 8.09 13.04
CA ASP A 423 -9.40 7.92 14.10
C ASP A 423 -8.99 9.26 14.74
N SER A 424 -9.85 10.30 14.68
CA SER A 424 -9.51 11.66 15.17
C SER A 424 -10.26 12.10 16.43
N HIS A 425 -10.70 11.16 17.28
CA HIS A 425 -11.42 11.48 18.51
C HIS A 425 -10.66 12.42 19.44
N LYS A 426 -9.34 12.26 19.56
CA LYS A 426 -8.51 13.11 20.42
C LYS A 426 -8.46 14.54 19.88
N GLU A 427 -8.26 14.68 18.58
CA GLU A 427 -8.11 15.94 17.89
C GLU A 427 -9.43 16.72 17.85
N ILE A 428 -10.57 16.02 17.73
CA ILE A 428 -11.89 16.62 17.86
C ILE A 428 -12.09 17.21 19.27
N ARG A 429 -11.69 16.46 20.32
CA ARG A 429 -11.74 16.97 21.71
C ARG A 429 -10.86 18.19 21.87
N GLU A 430 -9.64 18.15 21.34
CA GLU A 430 -8.68 19.22 21.42
C GLU A 430 -9.16 20.51 20.73
N ASP A 431 -9.70 20.40 19.50
CA ASP A 431 -10.26 21.53 18.77
C ASP A 431 -11.46 22.15 19.50
N TYR A 432 -12.33 21.30 20.06
CA TYR A 432 -13.46 21.74 20.86
C TYR A 432 -13.03 22.45 22.15
N SER A 433 -12.12 21.86 22.94
CA SER A 433 -11.59 22.46 24.16
C SER A 433 -10.91 23.80 23.89
N LEU A 434 -10.28 23.96 22.72
CA LEU A 434 -9.67 25.22 22.31
C LEU A 434 -10.72 26.33 22.14
N TYR A 435 -11.87 26.03 21.53
CA TYR A 435 -12.98 27.00 21.44
C TYR A 435 -13.50 27.39 22.83
N LEU A 436 -13.68 26.44 23.74
CA LEU A 436 -14.13 26.73 25.12
C LEU A 436 -13.13 27.62 25.86
N LYS A 437 -11.83 27.35 25.71
CA LYS A 437 -10.76 28.17 26.28
C LYS A 437 -10.82 29.61 25.75
N GLN A 438 -10.97 29.80 24.44
CA GLN A 438 -11.11 31.13 23.85
C GLN A 438 -12.38 31.85 24.29
N ALA A 439 -13.48 31.11 24.43
CA ALA A 439 -14.74 31.65 24.96
C ALA A 439 -14.53 32.18 26.40
N GLY A 440 -13.91 31.37 27.27
CA GLY A 440 -13.58 31.76 28.65
C GLY A 440 -12.62 32.96 28.75
N MET A 441 -11.58 32.99 27.91
CA MET A 441 -10.63 34.11 27.83
C MET A 441 -11.29 35.42 27.36
N SER A 442 -12.13 35.34 26.34
CA SER A 442 -12.82 36.53 25.81
C SER A 442 -13.85 37.04 26.82
N PHE A 443 -14.52 36.13 27.53
CA PHE A 443 -15.48 36.48 28.56
C PHE A 443 -14.81 37.16 29.76
N SER A 444 -13.63 36.70 30.18
CA SER A 444 -12.88 37.35 31.28
C SER A 444 -12.36 38.74 30.90
N GLN A 445 -12.12 38.99 29.62
CA GLN A 445 -11.71 40.28 29.07
C GLN A 445 -12.88 41.25 28.85
N GLY A 446 -14.12 40.85 29.17
CA GLY A 446 -15.32 41.66 28.94
C GLY A 446 -15.81 41.66 27.49
N GLU A 447 -15.18 40.89 26.60
CA GLU A 447 -15.53 40.78 25.19
C GLU A 447 -16.67 39.76 24.97
N ARG A 448 -17.85 40.05 25.55
CA ARG A 448 -19.02 39.13 25.57
C ARG A 448 -19.40 38.59 24.20
N GLN A 449 -19.51 39.46 23.19
CA GLN A 449 -19.90 39.04 21.84
C GLN A 449 -18.92 38.05 21.21
N LYS A 450 -17.61 38.23 21.43
CA LYS A 450 -16.59 37.30 20.96
C LYS A 450 -16.64 35.98 21.72
N ALA A 451 -16.83 36.03 23.03
CA ALA A 451 -16.99 34.83 23.86
C ALA A 451 -18.14 33.93 23.36
N TYR A 452 -19.31 34.53 23.15
CA TYR A 452 -20.47 33.83 22.59
C TYR A 452 -20.27 33.39 21.15
N GLY A 453 -19.49 34.15 20.36
CA GLY A 453 -19.08 33.76 19.02
C GLY A 453 -18.27 32.45 19.00
N TYR A 454 -17.27 32.33 19.88
CA TYR A 454 -16.47 31.09 20.01
C TYR A 454 -17.30 29.92 20.51
N LEU A 455 -18.18 30.15 21.49
CA LEU A 455 -19.05 29.11 21.99
C LEU A 455 -20.03 28.60 20.92
N LYS A 456 -20.60 29.52 20.14
CA LYS A 456 -21.46 29.18 19.00
C LYS A 456 -20.69 28.39 17.94
N ALA A 457 -19.44 28.75 17.64
CA ALA A 457 -18.60 27.99 16.71
C ALA A 457 -18.35 26.56 17.22
N ALA A 458 -18.11 26.39 18.52
CA ALA A 458 -17.97 25.07 19.15
C ALA A 458 -19.25 24.23 19.00
N LEU A 459 -20.41 24.83 19.29
CA LEU A 459 -21.72 24.19 19.17
C LEU A 459 -22.03 23.80 17.72
N ASP A 460 -21.75 24.69 16.76
CA ASP A 460 -22.05 24.47 15.34
C ASP A 460 -21.19 23.32 14.75
N LYS A 461 -19.94 23.20 15.21
CA LYS A 461 -18.99 22.17 14.74
C LYS A 461 -19.12 20.85 15.50
N TYR A 462 -19.35 20.91 16.81
CA TYR A 462 -19.32 19.77 17.73
C TYR A 462 -20.58 19.71 18.61
N PRO A 463 -21.79 19.70 18.02
CA PRO A 463 -23.05 19.81 18.77
C PRO A 463 -23.26 18.69 19.79
N LEU A 464 -22.61 17.54 19.58
CA LEU A 464 -22.72 16.39 20.45
C LEU A 464 -22.20 16.64 21.86
N TYR A 465 -21.17 17.47 22.03
CA TYR A 465 -20.67 17.81 23.36
C TYR A 465 -21.65 18.65 24.19
N HIS A 466 -22.64 19.25 23.52
CA HIS A 466 -23.64 20.14 24.14
C HIS A 466 -25.00 19.48 24.35
N ARG A 467 -25.31 18.32 23.74
CA ARG A 467 -26.64 17.69 23.77
C ARG A 467 -27.22 17.47 25.18
N HIS A 468 -26.36 17.29 26.17
CA HIS A 468 -26.73 17.04 27.57
C HIS A 468 -26.70 18.29 28.44
N LEU A 469 -26.32 19.43 27.87
CA LEU A 469 -26.42 20.71 28.54
C LEU A 469 -27.89 21.14 28.45
N GLU A 470 -28.46 21.61 29.57
CA GLU A 470 -29.88 22.00 29.66
C GLU A 470 -30.28 23.04 28.59
N ARG A 471 -29.29 23.76 28.04
CA ARG A 471 -29.42 24.74 26.97
C ARG A 471 -28.17 24.79 26.09
N ASP A 472 -28.33 25.30 24.87
CA ASP A 472 -27.24 25.44 23.90
C ASP A 472 -26.30 26.62 24.18
N ILE A 473 -26.81 27.69 24.80
CA ILE A 473 -26.03 28.90 25.12
C ILE A 473 -26.36 29.34 26.56
N PRO A 474 -25.35 29.56 27.42
CA PRO A 474 -25.54 30.01 28.80
C PRO A 474 -25.85 31.50 28.90
N SER A 475 -26.38 31.91 30.05
CA SER A 475 -26.47 33.32 30.41
C SER A 475 -25.13 33.82 30.95
N ASP A 476 -24.99 35.14 31.10
CA ASP A 476 -23.78 35.73 31.69
C ASP A 476 -23.50 35.22 33.12
N VAL A 477 -24.54 34.86 33.87
CA VAL A 477 -24.46 34.48 35.30
C VAL A 477 -23.82 33.11 35.50
N ASP A 478 -24.08 32.16 34.60
CA ASP A 478 -23.65 30.77 34.70
C ASP A 478 -22.62 30.38 33.62
N PHE A 479 -22.06 31.36 32.91
CA PHE A 479 -21.18 31.14 31.76
C PHE A 479 -20.01 30.18 32.06
N TYR A 480 -19.32 30.38 33.19
CA TYR A 480 -18.20 29.51 33.57
C TYR A 480 -18.63 28.13 34.03
N GLU A 481 -19.75 28.02 34.76
CA GLU A 481 -20.33 26.73 35.15
C GLU A 481 -20.71 25.92 33.89
N TYR A 482 -21.26 26.59 32.88
CA TYR A 482 -21.55 26.00 31.59
C TYR A 482 -20.29 25.47 30.89
N LEU A 483 -19.23 26.29 30.82
CA LEU A 483 -17.97 25.87 30.20
C LEU A 483 -17.36 24.65 30.91
N GLU A 484 -17.40 24.62 32.23
CA GLU A 484 -16.89 23.48 33.02
C GLU A 484 -17.68 22.20 32.74
N LYS A 485 -19.02 22.27 32.71
CA LYS A 485 -19.87 21.12 32.33
C LYS A 485 -19.60 20.68 30.89
N ALA A 486 -19.46 21.64 29.97
CA ALA A 486 -19.18 21.39 28.57
C ALA A 486 -17.81 20.72 28.36
N GLU A 487 -16.80 21.12 29.14
CA GLU A 487 -15.47 20.52 29.14
C GLU A 487 -15.50 19.10 29.75
N ALA A 488 -16.19 18.91 30.88
CA ALA A 488 -16.34 17.59 31.51
C ALA A 488 -16.97 16.55 30.55
N ASN A 489 -17.92 16.97 29.72
CA ASN A 489 -18.56 16.11 28.72
C ASN A 489 -17.58 15.56 27.67
N THR A 490 -16.48 16.26 27.38
CA THR A 490 -15.49 15.82 26.37
C THR A 490 -14.85 14.49 26.72
N ALA A 491 -14.69 14.18 28.01
CA ALA A 491 -14.10 12.94 28.49
C ALA A 491 -15.03 11.74 28.30
N ILE A 492 -16.35 11.97 28.37
CA ILE A 492 -17.38 10.93 28.44
C ILE A 492 -17.96 10.65 27.05
N ILE A 493 -18.09 11.68 26.21
CA ILE A 493 -18.75 11.55 24.91
C ILE A 493 -17.78 10.98 23.86
N THR A 494 -18.30 10.02 23.11
CA THR A 494 -17.65 9.39 21.95
C THR A 494 -18.57 9.55 20.75
N PHE A 495 -17.97 9.67 19.56
CA PHE A 495 -18.72 9.80 18.31
C PHE A 495 -18.91 8.43 17.67
N SER A 496 -20.09 8.16 17.15
CA SER A 496 -20.27 7.09 16.16
C SER A 496 -19.65 7.47 14.81
N PRO A 497 -19.33 6.49 13.94
CA PRO A 497 -18.78 6.79 12.63
C PRO A 497 -19.65 7.72 11.75
N ALA A 498 -20.97 7.60 11.89
CA ALA A 498 -21.93 8.46 11.19
C ALA A 498 -21.86 9.90 11.71
N GLU A 499 -21.74 10.08 13.02
CA GLU A 499 -21.62 11.40 13.65
C GLU A 499 -20.31 12.09 13.24
N ILE A 500 -19.18 11.37 13.23
CA ILE A 500 -17.90 11.90 12.73
C ILE A 500 -18.03 12.41 11.29
N THR A 501 -18.70 11.65 10.43
CA THR A 501 -18.90 12.02 9.02
C THR A 501 -19.80 13.24 8.86
N SER A 502 -20.68 13.50 9.82
CA SER A 502 -21.60 14.64 9.82
C SER A 502 -21.00 15.95 10.36
N LEU A 503 -19.79 15.91 10.93
CA LEU A 503 -19.14 17.10 11.48
C LEU A 503 -18.91 18.16 10.39
N LYS A 504 -19.27 19.41 10.71
CA LYS A 504 -19.07 20.58 9.84
C LYS A 504 -17.64 21.11 10.00
N LEU A 505 -16.66 20.28 9.64
CA LEU A 505 -15.25 20.64 9.74
C LEU A 505 -14.90 21.63 8.67
#